data_AF-A0A0H5S9H4-F1
#
_entry.id   AF-A0A0H5S9H4-F1
#
_cell.length_a   1.000
_cell.length_b   1.000
_cell.length_c   1.000
_cell.angle_alpha   90.00
_cell.angle_beta   90.00
_cell.angle_gamma   90.00
#
_symmetry.space_group_name_H-M   'P 1'
#
loop_
_entity.id
_entity.type
_entity.pdbx_description
1 polymer ?
#
loop_
_entity_poly.entity_id
_entity_poly.type
_entity_poly.pdbx_seq_one_letter_code
_entity_poly.pdbx_strand_id
1 'polypeptide(L)'
;MTGTERKVFQKYYPPDFDPSKIPRAKGQRNRQFVQRVMAPYNMQCDTCHEYIYKGKKFNMRRETAEGETYLGLKIFRFYFRCPNCLAEITFKTDLENCDYQQEHGATRLFEAFKLYQQEEKAKETKEEEEKKDPMKMLEKRTKMSRAEMEALGKLEELQETNRRHETFGPDQYFQNLDGTQAEALRLQEEDEKFIQKLYGRTEDGKIIKRILDDENKNMDSSVHAKLEIKHEPVDEDQKPSCSSTDVMNLRPGPPRQGVMVAHKRTSQRELLSRIVAVKKQMKKNKPVIIKTEIQDATNSPENSQEHSTSKQFETHNRESQPISPTSTLSALQGLADYCSDSSSD
;
A
#
# COMPACT_ATOMS: atom_id res chain seq x y z
N MET A 1 59.33 5.00 -29.65
CA MET A 1 59.40 4.26 -28.37
C MET A 1 59.43 2.78 -28.72
N THR A 2 60.51 2.08 -28.39
CA THR A 2 60.64 0.64 -28.61
C THR A 2 59.55 -0.07 -27.81
N GLY A 3 58.47 -0.44 -28.49
CA GLY A 3 57.30 -1.05 -27.90
C GLY A 3 57.63 -2.48 -27.48
N THR A 4 58.15 -2.65 -26.28
CA THR A 4 58.19 -3.95 -25.61
C THR A 4 56.78 -4.53 -25.58
N GLU A 5 56.66 -5.83 -25.82
CA GLU A 5 55.39 -6.54 -25.87
C GLU A 5 54.59 -6.44 -24.55
N ARG A 6 53.25 -6.41 -24.61
CA ARG A 6 52.40 -6.38 -23.39
C ARG A 6 52.61 -7.61 -22.51
N LYS A 7 52.85 -8.76 -23.13
CA LYS A 7 53.09 -10.05 -22.48
C LYS A 7 54.55 -10.41 -22.66
N VAL A 8 55.42 -9.76 -21.89
CA VAL A 8 56.87 -10.01 -21.94
C VAL A 8 57.16 -11.42 -21.44
N PHE A 9 57.64 -12.31 -22.31
CA PHE A 9 57.99 -13.69 -21.91
C PHE A 9 59.22 -13.74 -21.01
N GLN A 10 60.25 -12.99 -21.35
CA GLN A 10 61.52 -12.98 -20.61
C GLN A 10 61.93 -11.54 -20.32
N LYS A 11 62.26 -11.26 -19.07
CA LYS A 11 62.92 -10.01 -18.66
C LYS A 11 64.38 -10.34 -18.39
N TYR A 12 65.29 -9.48 -18.83
CA TYR A 12 66.69 -9.62 -18.48
C TYR A 12 66.88 -9.40 -16.97
N TYR A 13 67.46 -10.39 -16.29
CA TYR A 13 67.93 -10.27 -14.91
C TYR A 13 69.46 -10.12 -14.96
N PRO A 14 70.04 -9.13 -14.26
CA PRO A 14 71.50 -8.99 -14.21
C PRO A 14 72.12 -10.23 -13.52
N PRO A 15 73.35 -10.62 -13.89
CA PRO A 15 74.00 -11.83 -13.37
C PRO A 15 74.18 -11.82 -11.83
N ASP A 16 74.22 -10.65 -11.21
CA ASP A 16 74.37 -10.48 -9.76
C ASP A 16 73.03 -10.43 -8.98
N PHE A 17 71.90 -10.72 -9.65
CA PHE A 17 70.56 -10.62 -9.06
C PHE A 17 70.27 -11.77 -8.08
N ASP A 18 70.22 -11.46 -6.78
CA ASP A 18 69.72 -12.37 -5.75
C ASP A 18 68.35 -11.93 -5.21
N PRO A 19 67.30 -12.76 -5.32
CA PRO A 19 65.95 -12.39 -4.86
C PRO A 19 65.87 -12.18 -3.34
N SER A 20 66.76 -12.79 -2.57
CA SER A 20 66.81 -12.69 -1.11
C SER A 20 67.36 -11.35 -0.61
N LYS A 21 68.15 -10.63 -1.44
CA LYS A 21 68.75 -9.34 -1.05
C LYS A 21 67.78 -8.16 -1.19
N ILE A 22 66.61 -8.36 -1.80
CA ILE A 22 65.67 -7.27 -2.12
C ILE A 22 64.72 -7.04 -0.94
N PRO A 23 64.76 -5.87 -0.29
CA PRO A 23 63.83 -5.57 0.79
C PRO A 23 62.41 -5.41 0.21
N ARG A 24 61.47 -6.23 0.71
CA ARG A 24 60.04 -6.01 0.45
C ARG A 24 59.58 -4.83 1.30
N ALA A 25 59.31 -3.69 0.68
CA ALA A 25 58.75 -2.54 1.36
C ALA A 25 57.37 -2.91 1.95
N LYS A 26 57.34 -3.24 3.24
CA LYS A 26 56.10 -3.35 4.02
C LYS A 26 55.59 -1.94 4.23
N GLY A 27 54.67 -1.50 3.37
CA GLY A 27 54.04 -0.19 3.50
C GLY A 27 53.37 -0.02 4.86
N GLN A 28 53.03 1.24 5.20
CA GLN A 28 52.26 1.55 6.41
C GLN A 28 50.98 0.71 6.47
N ARG A 29 50.55 0.33 7.69
CA ARG A 29 49.39 -0.55 7.93
C ARG A 29 48.11 -0.03 7.25
N ASN A 30 47.91 1.30 7.22
CA ASN A 30 46.74 1.95 6.64
C ASN A 30 47.03 2.59 5.28
N ARG A 31 47.62 1.80 4.39
CA ARG A 31 47.92 2.30 3.05
C ARG A 31 46.62 2.53 2.27
N GLN A 32 46.43 3.77 1.83
CA GLN A 32 45.38 4.11 0.87
C GLN A 32 45.76 3.62 -0.53
N PHE A 33 44.85 2.89 -1.18
CA PHE A 33 45.01 2.44 -2.56
C PHE A 33 44.08 3.22 -3.47
N VAL A 34 44.60 3.78 -4.56
CA VAL A 34 43.75 4.42 -5.56
C VAL A 34 43.15 3.34 -6.46
N GLN A 35 41.83 3.30 -6.52
CA GLN A 35 41.08 2.36 -7.35
C GLN A 35 40.02 3.11 -8.16
N ARG A 36 39.93 2.78 -9.45
CA ARG A 36 38.87 3.29 -10.32
C ARG A 36 37.60 2.47 -10.10
N VAL A 37 36.60 3.06 -9.46
CA VAL A 37 35.32 2.42 -9.11
C VAL A 37 34.13 3.32 -9.47
N MET A 38 32.93 2.76 -9.45
CA MET A 38 31.69 3.47 -9.71
C MET A 38 30.98 3.84 -8.41
N ALA A 39 30.24 4.95 -8.40
CA ALA A 39 29.33 5.30 -7.31
C ALA A 39 28.20 4.23 -7.20
N PRO A 40 27.98 3.63 -6.01
CA PRO A 40 27.08 2.48 -5.87
C PRO A 40 25.59 2.86 -5.84
N TYR A 41 25.26 4.05 -5.36
CA TYR A 41 23.89 4.56 -5.22
C TYR A 41 23.81 6.04 -5.64
N ASN A 42 22.58 6.53 -5.82
CA ASN A 42 22.31 7.94 -6.11
C ASN A 42 22.50 8.76 -4.83
N MET A 43 23.27 9.83 -4.91
CA MET A 43 23.51 10.72 -3.77
C MET A 43 23.55 12.18 -4.20
N GLN A 44 23.33 13.07 -3.25
CA GLN A 44 23.42 14.50 -3.42
C GLN A 44 24.55 15.04 -2.53
N CYS A 45 25.43 15.88 -3.10
CA CYS A 45 26.50 16.49 -2.31
C CYS A 45 25.94 17.53 -1.33
N ASP A 46 26.37 17.52 -0.07
CA ASP A 46 25.82 18.43 0.95
C ASP A 46 26.31 19.88 0.77
N THR A 47 27.47 20.07 0.14
CA THR A 47 28.09 21.41 -0.02
C THR A 47 27.57 22.17 -1.24
N CYS A 48 27.39 21.50 -2.38
CA CYS A 48 27.00 22.15 -3.65
C CYS A 48 25.68 21.64 -4.22
N HIS A 49 25.06 20.66 -3.55
CA HIS A 49 23.79 20.06 -3.97
C HIS A 49 23.81 19.41 -5.37
N GLU A 50 24.99 19.15 -5.92
CA GLU A 50 25.16 18.40 -7.17
C GLU A 50 24.73 16.94 -6.98
N TYR A 51 23.95 16.45 -7.94
CA TYR A 51 23.51 15.06 -7.97
C TYR A 51 24.58 14.15 -8.57
N ILE A 52 24.94 13.11 -7.83
CA ILE A 52 25.84 12.05 -8.25
C ILE A 52 25.01 10.80 -8.47
N TYR A 53 24.75 10.52 -9.74
CA TYR A 53 24.02 9.32 -10.15
C TYR A 53 24.86 8.06 -9.99
N LYS A 54 24.16 6.95 -9.72
CA LYS A 54 24.72 5.59 -9.69
C LYS A 54 25.47 5.30 -10.99
N GLY A 55 26.64 4.68 -10.88
CA GLY A 55 27.47 4.31 -12.04
C GLY A 55 28.48 5.37 -12.49
N LYS A 56 28.46 6.59 -11.93
CA LYS A 56 29.48 7.61 -12.22
C LYS A 56 30.87 7.11 -11.75
N LYS A 57 31.84 7.12 -12.66
CA LYS A 57 33.19 6.56 -12.45
C LYS A 57 34.10 7.58 -11.77
N PHE A 58 34.75 7.17 -10.69
CA PHE A 58 35.72 7.97 -9.94
C PHE A 58 37.01 7.21 -9.68
N ASN A 59 38.11 7.96 -9.55
CA ASN A 59 39.35 7.45 -8.98
C ASN A 59 39.26 7.65 -7.46
N MET A 60 38.83 6.61 -6.76
CA MET A 60 38.60 6.66 -5.32
C MET A 60 39.84 6.19 -4.56
N ARG A 61 40.06 6.73 -3.36
CA ARG A 61 41.04 6.17 -2.41
C ARG A 61 40.32 5.16 -1.54
N ARG A 62 40.84 3.93 -1.48
CA ARG A 62 40.34 2.84 -0.64
C ARG A 62 41.23 2.70 0.57
N GLU A 63 40.63 2.75 1.75
CA GLU A 63 41.24 2.48 3.03
C GLU A 63 40.55 1.27 3.68
N THR A 64 41.28 0.52 4.51
CA THR A 64 40.65 -0.52 5.35
C THR A 64 40.20 0.16 6.63
N ALA A 65 38.91 0.06 6.98
CA ALA A 65 38.40 0.64 8.21
C ALA A 65 39.03 -0.06 9.42
N GLU A 66 39.65 0.69 10.32
CA GLU A 66 40.19 0.16 11.57
C GLU A 66 39.07 -0.04 12.59
N GLY A 67 39.12 -1.14 13.34
CA GLY A 67 38.14 -1.45 14.40
C GLY A 67 36.83 -2.08 13.93
N GLU A 68 36.55 -2.06 12.62
CA GLU A 68 35.30 -2.60 12.05
C GLU A 68 35.59 -3.81 11.17
N THR A 69 35.19 -4.99 11.64
CA THR A 69 35.24 -6.23 10.87
C THR A 69 33.92 -6.96 11.00
N TYR A 70 33.47 -7.60 9.92
CA TYR A 70 32.25 -8.38 9.92
C TYR A 70 32.60 -9.85 9.73
N LEU A 71 32.43 -10.67 10.76
CA LEU A 71 32.74 -12.12 10.73
C LEU A 71 34.16 -12.42 10.18
N GLY A 72 35.15 -11.58 10.50
CA GLY A 72 36.54 -11.70 10.02
C GLY A 72 36.82 -11.08 8.65
N LEU A 73 35.79 -10.57 7.96
CA LEU A 73 35.93 -9.82 6.72
C LEU A 73 36.22 -8.34 7.03
N LYS A 74 37.12 -7.76 6.23
CA LYS A 74 37.52 -6.35 6.35
C LYS A 74 36.49 -5.44 5.71
N ILE A 75 36.14 -4.37 6.40
CA ILE A 75 35.31 -3.29 5.87
C ILE A 75 36.23 -2.26 5.20
N PHE A 76 35.82 -1.77 4.03
CA PHE A 76 36.55 -0.76 3.28
C PHE A 76 35.82 0.57 3.34
N ARG A 77 36.60 1.64 3.52
CA ARG A 77 36.15 3.02 3.39
C ARG A 77 36.68 3.59 2.08
N PHE A 78 35.78 4.17 1.30
CA PHE A 78 36.10 4.83 0.05
C PHE A 78 35.99 6.33 0.19
N TYR A 79 36.95 7.02 -0.40
CA TYR A 79 37.02 8.46 -0.46
C TYR A 79 37.02 8.91 -1.91
N PHE A 80 36.14 9.84 -2.26
CA PHE A 80 36.15 10.46 -3.57
C PHE A 80 35.78 11.94 -3.47
N ARG A 81 36.12 12.71 -4.50
CA ARG A 81 35.84 14.15 -4.52
C ARG A 81 34.63 14.43 -5.40
N CYS A 82 33.77 15.34 -4.95
CA CYS A 82 32.68 15.86 -5.75
C CYS A 82 33.25 16.56 -7.00
N PRO A 83 32.67 16.37 -8.19
CA PRO A 83 33.14 16.99 -9.43
C PRO A 83 33.05 18.53 -9.42
N ASN A 84 32.11 19.11 -8.68
CA ASN A 84 31.85 20.56 -8.71
C ASN A 84 32.60 21.31 -7.60
N CYS A 85 32.40 20.93 -6.33
CA CYS A 85 32.99 21.63 -5.19
C CYS A 85 34.28 21.01 -4.65
N LEU A 86 34.72 19.87 -5.19
CA LEU A 86 35.89 19.11 -4.72
C LEU A 86 35.82 18.64 -3.25
N ALA A 87 34.66 18.78 -2.59
CA ALA A 87 34.42 18.25 -1.25
C ALA A 87 34.59 16.73 -1.23
N GLU A 88 35.17 16.22 -0.15
CA GLU A 88 35.43 14.80 0.02
C GLU A 88 34.19 14.10 0.56
N ILE A 89 33.73 13.08 -0.17
CA ILE A 89 32.59 12.24 0.17
C ILE A 89 33.11 10.87 0.55
N THR A 90 32.58 10.33 1.64
CA THR A 90 33.01 9.04 2.20
C THR A 90 31.85 8.08 2.35
N PHE A 91 32.10 6.83 2.00
CA PHE A 91 31.17 5.72 2.22
C PHE A 91 31.93 4.45 2.59
N LYS A 92 31.26 3.61 3.38
CA LYS A 92 31.74 2.31 3.88
C LYS A 92 30.99 1.15 3.23
N THR A 93 31.62 -0.01 3.22
CA THR A 93 31.00 -1.27 2.79
C THR A 93 30.27 -1.94 3.96
N ASP A 94 28.99 -2.25 3.79
CA ASP A 94 28.20 -2.99 4.78
C ASP A 94 27.97 -4.41 4.31
N LEU A 95 28.64 -5.35 4.98
CA LEU A 95 28.55 -6.76 4.63
C LEU A 95 27.24 -7.39 5.12
N GLU A 96 26.62 -6.86 6.18
CA GLU A 96 25.35 -7.36 6.73
C GLU A 96 24.18 -7.16 5.76
N ASN A 97 24.06 -5.97 5.17
CA ASN A 97 22.96 -5.60 4.27
C ASN A 97 23.32 -5.75 2.78
N CYS A 98 24.55 -6.18 2.45
CA CYS A 98 25.09 -6.20 1.09
C CYS A 98 24.94 -4.85 0.36
N ASP A 99 25.20 -3.75 1.07
CA ASP A 99 25.05 -2.37 0.56
C ASP A 99 26.23 -1.51 1.05
N TYR A 100 26.17 -0.22 0.78
CA TYR A 100 27.12 0.77 1.23
C TYR A 100 26.45 1.79 2.15
N GLN A 101 27.08 2.06 3.29
CA GLN A 101 26.70 3.10 4.24
C GLN A 101 27.39 4.41 3.88
N GLN A 102 26.63 5.48 3.91
CA GLN A 102 27.15 6.83 3.77
C GLN A 102 27.66 7.33 5.11
N GLU A 103 28.87 7.89 5.14
CA GLU A 103 29.43 8.51 6.34
C GLU A 103 29.37 10.04 6.27
N HIS A 104 30.05 10.65 5.28
CA HIS A 104 30.24 12.10 5.22
C HIS A 104 30.15 12.67 3.80
N GLY A 105 29.67 13.92 3.71
CA GLY A 105 29.81 14.80 2.53
C GLY A 105 28.71 14.68 1.47
N ALA A 106 27.80 13.72 1.63
CA ALA A 106 26.64 13.61 0.78
C ALA A 106 25.49 12.94 1.54
N THR A 107 24.30 13.05 0.97
CA THR A 107 23.05 12.43 1.41
C THR A 107 22.57 11.45 0.35
N ARG A 108 22.06 10.29 0.79
CA ARG A 108 21.56 9.25 -0.12
C ARG A 108 20.16 9.63 -0.56
N LEU A 109 19.91 9.56 -1.87
CA LEU A 109 18.56 9.82 -2.38
C LEU A 109 17.61 8.72 -1.93
N PHE A 110 16.36 9.10 -1.67
CA PHE A 110 15.31 8.17 -1.28
C PHE A 110 15.07 7.11 -2.36
N GLU A 111 15.12 5.84 -1.97
CA GLU A 111 14.81 4.69 -2.82
C GLU A 111 13.50 4.06 -2.34
N ALA A 112 12.41 4.20 -3.12
CA ALA A 112 11.10 3.64 -2.77
C ALA A 112 11.15 2.14 -2.46
N PHE A 113 12.01 1.41 -3.18
CA PHE A 113 12.26 -0.02 -2.95
C PHE A 113 12.82 -0.33 -1.56
N LYS A 114 13.69 0.53 -1.00
CA LYS A 114 14.21 0.36 0.35
C LYS A 114 13.16 0.62 1.42
N LEU A 115 12.32 1.64 1.22
CA LEU A 115 11.21 1.91 2.12
C LEU A 115 10.25 0.72 2.16
N TYR A 116 9.90 0.20 0.97
CA TYR A 116 9.06 -0.98 0.87
C TYR A 116 9.68 -2.20 1.58
N GLN A 117 10.98 -2.48 1.39
CA GLN A 117 11.64 -3.57 2.11
C GLN A 117 11.64 -3.41 3.63
N GLN A 118 11.85 -2.18 4.13
CA GLN A 118 11.80 -1.91 5.57
C GLN A 118 10.37 -2.12 6.11
N GLU A 119 9.36 -1.70 5.36
CA GLU A 119 7.96 -1.90 5.71
C GLU A 119 7.57 -3.39 5.68
N GLU A 120 8.00 -4.14 4.67
CA GLU A 120 7.79 -5.59 4.57
C GLU A 120 8.46 -6.33 5.73
N LYS A 121 9.71 -6.00 6.08
CA LYS A 121 10.38 -6.56 7.27
C LYS A 121 9.61 -6.25 8.55
N ALA A 122 9.07 -5.04 8.67
CA ALA A 122 8.24 -4.64 9.82
C ALA A 122 6.86 -5.32 9.85
N LYS A 123 6.30 -5.68 8.69
CA LYS A 123 5.09 -6.51 8.59
C LYS A 123 5.40 -7.96 8.95
N GLU A 124 6.51 -8.50 8.45
CA GLU A 124 6.95 -9.87 8.73
C GLU A 124 7.21 -10.08 10.22
N THR A 125 7.90 -9.16 10.90
CA THR A 125 8.12 -9.27 12.36
C THR A 125 6.81 -9.28 13.15
N LYS A 126 5.85 -8.43 12.79
CA LYS A 126 4.50 -8.43 13.38
C LYS A 126 3.75 -9.73 13.10
N GLU A 127 3.86 -10.27 11.88
CA GLU A 127 3.28 -11.55 11.53
C GLU A 127 3.94 -12.72 12.26
N GLU A 128 5.24 -12.69 12.50
CA GLU A 128 5.96 -13.69 13.29
C GLU A 128 5.52 -13.67 14.74
N GLU A 129 5.35 -12.48 15.32
CA GLU A 129 4.76 -12.31 16.64
C GLU A 129 3.33 -12.86 16.71
N GLU A 130 2.51 -12.66 15.67
CA GLU A 130 1.17 -13.24 15.58
C GLU A 130 1.19 -14.75 15.34
N LYS A 131 2.20 -15.29 14.63
CA LYS A 131 2.37 -16.73 14.39
C LYS A 131 2.79 -17.47 15.66
N LYS A 132 3.46 -16.82 16.61
CA LYS A 132 3.77 -17.41 17.92
C LYS A 132 2.49 -17.81 18.68
N ASP A 133 1.41 -17.05 18.50
CA ASP A 133 0.11 -17.32 19.12
C ASP A 133 -0.92 -17.87 18.11
N PRO A 134 -1.14 -19.20 18.05
CA PRO A 134 -2.00 -19.80 17.01
C PRO A 134 -3.45 -19.31 17.07
N MET A 135 -3.96 -18.96 18.26
CA MET A 135 -5.31 -18.40 18.42
C MET A 135 -5.44 -17.02 17.75
N LYS A 136 -4.45 -16.15 17.94
CA LYS A 136 -4.42 -14.81 17.33
C LYS A 136 -4.36 -14.89 15.81
N MET A 137 -3.57 -15.83 15.27
CA MET A 137 -3.53 -16.09 13.83
C MET A 137 -4.90 -16.53 13.28
N LEU A 138 -5.60 -17.44 13.99
CA LEU A 138 -6.93 -17.89 13.60
C LEU A 138 -7.97 -16.76 13.66
N GLU A 139 -7.93 -15.93 14.71
CA GLU A 139 -8.78 -14.75 14.84
C GLU A 139 -8.56 -13.76 13.70
N LYS A 140 -7.30 -13.46 13.36
CA LYS A 140 -6.95 -12.60 12.22
C LYS A 140 -7.49 -13.18 10.91
N ARG A 141 -7.27 -14.47 10.65
CA ARG A 141 -7.77 -15.15 9.45
C ARG A 141 -9.30 -15.08 9.35
N THR A 142 -9.99 -15.31 10.45
CA THR A 142 -11.46 -15.26 10.53
C THR A 142 -11.96 -13.83 10.32
N LYS A 143 -11.31 -12.83 10.93
CA LYS A 143 -11.64 -11.41 10.76
C LYS A 143 -11.42 -10.96 9.31
N MET A 144 -10.32 -11.35 8.68
CA MET A 144 -10.03 -11.06 7.27
C MET A 144 -11.09 -11.69 6.35
N SER A 145 -11.43 -12.97 6.58
CA SER A 145 -12.49 -13.66 5.81
C SER A 145 -13.87 -13.03 6.01
N ARG A 146 -14.20 -12.58 7.23
CA ARG A 146 -15.45 -11.87 7.52
C ARG A 146 -15.50 -10.51 6.82
N ALA A 147 -14.42 -9.74 6.85
CA ALA A 147 -14.35 -8.46 6.16
C ALA A 147 -14.46 -8.62 4.63
N GLU A 148 -13.86 -9.66 4.06
CA GLU A 148 -14.00 -10.00 2.64
C GLU A 148 -15.45 -10.40 2.29
N MET A 149 -16.10 -11.24 3.10
CA MET A 149 -17.50 -11.60 2.91
C MET A 149 -18.43 -10.40 3.02
N GLU A 150 -18.20 -9.49 3.98
CA GLU A 150 -18.98 -8.27 4.13
C GLU A 150 -18.76 -7.31 2.94
N ALA A 151 -17.53 -7.17 2.46
CA ALA A 151 -17.23 -6.38 1.28
C ALA A 151 -17.92 -6.94 0.02
N LEU A 152 -17.96 -8.26 -0.15
CA LEU A 152 -18.67 -8.92 -1.24
C LEU A 152 -20.19 -8.75 -1.12
N GLY A 153 -20.77 -8.88 0.08
CA GLY A 153 -22.19 -8.64 0.31
C GLY A 153 -22.60 -7.20 -0.04
N LYS A 154 -21.81 -6.20 0.39
CA LYS A 154 -22.03 -4.80 0.02
C LYS A 154 -21.94 -4.56 -1.49
N LEU A 155 -21.00 -5.22 -2.17
CA LEU A 155 -20.89 -5.15 -3.63
C LEU A 155 -22.12 -5.76 -4.32
N GLU A 156 -22.65 -6.87 -3.81
CA GLU A 156 -23.88 -7.50 -4.33
C GLU A 156 -25.11 -6.60 -4.11
N GLU A 157 -25.25 -5.98 -2.93
CA GLU A 157 -26.31 -5.01 -2.63
C GLU A 157 -26.28 -3.78 -3.55
N LEU A 158 -25.08 -3.25 -3.82
CA LEU A 158 -24.88 -2.14 -4.76
C LEU A 158 -25.21 -2.56 -6.19
N GLN A 159 -24.78 -3.75 -6.61
CA GLN A 159 -25.10 -4.28 -7.94
C GLN A 159 -26.60 -4.49 -8.12
N GLU A 160 -27.31 -5.02 -7.12
CA GLU A 160 -28.76 -5.22 -7.19
C GLU A 160 -29.52 -3.89 -7.17
N THR A 161 -29.05 -2.89 -6.41
CA THR A 161 -29.60 -1.53 -6.43
C THR A 161 -29.39 -0.86 -7.77
N ASN A 162 -28.19 -0.99 -8.35
CA ASN A 162 -27.89 -0.47 -9.68
C ASN A 162 -28.75 -1.15 -10.75
N ARG A 163 -28.90 -2.48 -10.72
CA ARG A 163 -29.79 -3.20 -11.65
C ARG A 163 -31.24 -2.74 -11.53
N ARG A 164 -31.73 -2.45 -10.32
CA ARG A 164 -33.06 -1.86 -10.11
C ARG A 164 -33.16 -0.43 -10.64
N HIS A 165 -32.08 0.35 -10.56
CA HIS A 165 -32.05 1.73 -11.06
C HIS A 165 -31.85 1.79 -12.59
N GLU A 166 -31.21 0.80 -13.21
CA GLU A 166 -31.02 0.72 -14.67
C GLU A 166 -32.35 0.73 -15.45
N THR A 167 -33.45 0.27 -14.83
CA THR A 167 -34.78 0.36 -15.45
C THR A 167 -35.34 1.78 -15.48
N PHE A 168 -34.81 2.68 -14.65
CA PHE A 168 -35.17 4.10 -14.62
C PHE A 168 -34.07 4.89 -15.32
N GLY A 169 -34.36 5.37 -16.53
CA GLY A 169 -33.42 6.26 -17.23
C GLY A 169 -33.11 7.49 -16.36
N PRO A 170 -31.84 7.93 -16.25
CA PRO A 170 -31.46 9.07 -15.42
C PRO A 170 -32.27 10.33 -15.79
N ASP A 171 -32.51 10.52 -17.09
CA ASP A 171 -33.28 11.64 -17.63
C ASP A 171 -34.75 11.61 -17.17
N GLN A 172 -35.36 10.43 -17.05
CA GLN A 172 -36.74 10.29 -16.56
C GLN A 172 -36.82 10.59 -15.06
N TYR A 173 -35.80 10.20 -14.30
CA TYR A 173 -35.73 10.51 -12.87
C TYR A 173 -35.66 12.02 -12.64
N PHE A 174 -34.82 12.75 -13.40
CA PHE A 174 -34.75 14.21 -13.33
C PHE A 174 -36.07 14.87 -13.74
N GLN A 175 -36.71 14.43 -14.83
CA GLN A 175 -38.00 15.00 -15.26
C GLN A 175 -39.11 14.80 -14.22
N ASN A 176 -39.17 13.62 -13.57
CA ASN A 176 -40.14 13.36 -12.51
C ASN A 176 -39.85 14.22 -11.26
N LEU A 177 -38.58 14.41 -10.92
CA LEU A 177 -38.19 15.26 -9.80
C LEU A 177 -38.56 16.72 -10.05
N ASP A 178 -38.30 17.24 -11.25
CA ASP A 178 -38.70 18.58 -11.65
C ASP A 178 -40.24 18.73 -11.65
N GLY A 179 -40.96 17.72 -12.14
CA GLY A 179 -42.42 17.68 -12.13
C GLY A 179 -43.01 17.71 -10.71
N THR A 180 -42.50 16.89 -9.81
CA THR A 180 -42.95 16.85 -8.40
C THR A 180 -42.61 18.15 -7.65
N GLN A 181 -41.46 18.76 -7.92
CA GLN A 181 -41.12 20.08 -7.37
C GLN A 181 -42.06 21.17 -7.89
N ALA A 182 -42.40 21.15 -9.18
CA ALA A 182 -43.34 22.10 -9.78
C ALA A 182 -44.76 21.94 -9.22
N GLU A 183 -45.22 20.71 -8.98
CA GLU A 183 -46.53 20.45 -8.36
C GLU A 183 -46.57 20.88 -6.89
N ALA A 184 -45.50 20.63 -6.13
CA ALA A 184 -45.40 21.09 -4.74
C ALA A 184 -45.43 22.63 -4.65
N LEU A 185 -44.75 23.33 -5.57
CA LEU A 185 -44.80 24.79 -5.66
C LEU A 185 -46.20 25.29 -6.02
N ARG A 186 -46.90 24.63 -6.95
CA ARG A 186 -48.29 24.97 -7.30
C ARG A 186 -49.24 24.81 -6.12
N LEU A 187 -49.12 23.71 -5.37
CA LEU A 187 -49.96 23.49 -4.19
C LEU A 187 -49.69 24.55 -3.11
N GLN A 188 -48.42 24.92 -2.91
CA GLN A 188 -48.06 26.03 -2.01
C GLN A 188 -48.71 27.35 -2.46
N GLU A 189 -48.67 27.69 -3.75
CA GLU A 189 -49.34 28.90 -4.25
C GLU A 189 -50.88 28.83 -4.08
N GLU A 190 -51.48 27.66 -4.27
CA GLU A 190 -52.92 27.46 -4.08
C GLU A 190 -53.33 27.60 -2.60
N ASP A 191 -52.54 27.01 -1.71
CA ASP A 191 -52.70 27.16 -0.26
C ASP A 191 -52.51 28.63 0.16
N GLU A 192 -51.51 29.32 -0.38
CA GLU A 192 -51.30 30.76 -0.15
C GLU A 192 -52.49 31.59 -0.65
N LYS A 193 -53.03 31.30 -1.84
CA LYS A 193 -54.23 31.96 -2.38
C LYS A 193 -55.48 31.64 -1.54
N PHE A 194 -55.61 30.42 -1.04
CA PHE A 194 -56.72 30.01 -0.18
C PHE A 194 -56.65 30.69 1.19
N ILE A 195 -55.46 30.73 1.79
CA ILE A 195 -55.18 31.50 3.01
C ILE A 195 -55.47 32.99 2.75
N GLN A 196 -55.08 33.54 1.60
CA GLN A 196 -55.36 34.93 1.25
C GLN A 196 -56.87 35.20 1.06
N LYS A 197 -57.67 34.23 0.62
CA LYS A 197 -59.15 34.37 0.57
C LYS A 197 -59.78 34.29 1.96
N LEU A 198 -59.30 33.38 2.82
CA LEU A 198 -59.84 33.19 4.18
C LEU A 198 -59.42 34.32 5.14
N TYR A 199 -58.20 34.81 5.00
CA TYR A 199 -57.58 35.80 5.90
C TYR A 199 -57.32 37.14 5.21
N GLY A 200 -57.81 37.32 3.99
CA GLY A 200 -57.68 38.55 3.20
C GLY A 200 -58.19 39.77 3.97
N ARG A 201 -57.25 40.58 4.44
CA ARG A 201 -57.52 41.87 5.07
C ARG A 201 -57.86 42.87 3.97
N THR A 202 -59.09 43.35 3.96
CA THR A 202 -59.44 44.62 3.30
C THR A 202 -58.66 45.77 3.98
N GLU A 203 -58.44 46.86 3.25
CA GLU A 203 -57.68 48.06 3.65
C GLU A 203 -58.11 48.70 5.00
N ASP A 204 -59.23 48.24 5.59
CA ASP A 204 -59.83 48.72 6.85
C ASP A 204 -59.53 47.85 8.10
N GLY A 205 -58.62 46.87 8.04
CA GLY A 205 -58.10 46.18 9.23
C GLY A 205 -59.08 45.27 9.99
N LYS A 206 -60.25 44.94 9.43
CA LYS A 206 -61.27 44.07 10.07
C LYS A 206 -61.28 42.66 9.46
N ILE A 207 -61.13 41.65 10.31
CA ILE A 207 -61.18 40.21 9.95
C ILE A 207 -62.65 39.76 9.89
N ILE A 208 -63.12 39.31 8.73
CA ILE A 208 -64.48 38.80 8.53
C ILE A 208 -64.57 37.38 9.11
N LYS A 209 -65.46 37.15 10.08
CA LYS A 209 -65.65 35.87 10.81
C LYS A 209 -66.86 35.04 10.34
N ARG A 210 -67.36 35.20 9.12
CA ARG A 210 -68.49 34.38 8.60
C ARG A 210 -68.32 34.06 7.12
N ILE A 211 -68.36 32.77 6.82
CA ILE A 211 -68.51 32.21 5.47
C ILE A 211 -69.94 32.51 5.01
N LEU A 212 -70.11 33.04 3.80
CA LEU A 212 -71.42 33.17 3.15
C LEU A 212 -71.74 31.83 2.50
N ASP A 213 -72.83 31.19 2.94
CA ASP A 213 -73.35 29.96 2.36
C ASP A 213 -74.14 30.30 1.08
N ASP A 214 -73.60 29.95 -0.09
CA ASP A 214 -74.34 30.02 -1.34
C ASP A 214 -75.30 28.82 -1.47
N GLU A 215 -76.58 29.14 -1.59
CA GLU A 215 -77.68 28.18 -1.69
C GLU A 215 -77.74 27.49 -3.07
N ASN A 216 -78.13 26.20 -3.02
CA ASN A 216 -78.77 25.38 -4.06
C ASN A 216 -77.92 24.77 -5.20
N LYS A 217 -77.74 23.44 -5.12
CA LYS A 217 -78.20 22.46 -6.13
C LYS A 217 -78.16 21.00 -5.62
N ASN A 218 -79.35 20.51 -5.27
CA ASN A 218 -79.94 19.18 -5.47
C ASN A 218 -79.14 17.87 -5.25
N MET A 219 -79.60 17.12 -4.23
CA MET A 219 -80.07 15.71 -4.25
C MET A 219 -79.21 14.66 -4.99
N ASP A 220 -78.58 13.70 -4.29
CA ASP A 220 -79.20 12.44 -3.82
C ASP A 220 -78.17 11.38 -3.39
N SER A 221 -78.56 10.59 -2.38
CA SER A 221 -78.06 9.24 -2.00
C SER A 221 -76.67 9.15 -1.29
N SER A 222 -76.61 9.13 0.05
CA SER A 222 -76.83 7.97 0.95
C SER A 222 -75.77 6.86 0.83
N VAL A 223 -74.91 6.74 1.85
CA VAL A 223 -74.83 5.63 2.82
C VAL A 223 -73.42 5.62 3.46
N HIS A 224 -73.43 5.63 4.80
CA HIS A 224 -72.32 5.58 5.72
C HIS A 224 -71.38 4.37 5.58
N ALA A 225 -70.07 4.56 5.80
CA ALA A 225 -69.25 3.60 6.53
C ALA A 225 -67.98 4.27 7.10
N LYS A 226 -68.03 4.56 8.40
CA LYS A 226 -66.92 5.01 9.25
C LYS A 226 -66.03 3.82 9.56
N LEU A 227 -64.72 3.89 9.27
CA LEU A 227 -63.73 3.01 9.90
C LEU A 227 -62.46 3.80 10.25
N GLU A 228 -62.28 3.97 11.56
CA GLU A 228 -61.08 4.46 12.23
C GLU A 228 -59.95 3.42 12.07
N ILE A 229 -58.78 3.84 11.60
CA ILE A 229 -57.57 3.02 11.60
C ILE A 229 -56.78 3.37 12.87
N LYS A 230 -56.82 2.46 13.86
CA LYS A 230 -55.90 2.45 14.99
C LYS A 230 -54.60 1.77 14.57
N HIS A 231 -53.48 2.42 14.87
CA HIS A 231 -52.13 1.89 14.73
C HIS A 231 -51.76 1.08 15.98
N GLU A 232 -51.36 -0.18 15.83
CA GLU A 232 -50.55 -0.90 16.83
C GLU A 232 -49.36 -1.61 16.13
N PRO A 233 -48.20 -1.72 16.80
CA PRO A 233 -46.98 -2.25 16.22
C PRO A 233 -46.94 -3.78 16.36
N VAL A 234 -46.36 -4.47 15.37
CA VAL A 234 -46.15 -5.92 15.41
C VAL A 234 -44.66 -6.22 15.22
N ASP A 235 -44.03 -6.69 16.29
CA ASP A 235 -42.84 -7.55 16.28
C ASP A 235 -43.28 -8.95 15.78
N GLU A 236 -42.58 -9.55 14.82
CA GLU A 236 -42.55 -11.01 14.68
C GLU A 236 -41.24 -11.51 14.03
N ASP A 237 -40.39 -12.07 14.87
CA ASP A 237 -39.52 -13.19 14.54
C ASP A 237 -40.37 -14.45 14.27
N GLN A 238 -40.28 -15.06 13.08
CA GLN A 238 -40.04 -16.50 12.89
C GLN A 238 -40.26 -16.99 11.44
N LYS A 239 -39.27 -17.76 10.97
CA LYS A 239 -39.22 -18.53 9.73
C LYS A 239 -40.42 -19.47 9.54
N PRO A 240 -40.79 -19.81 8.29
CA PRO A 240 -41.44 -21.07 8.00
C PRO A 240 -40.57 -22.00 7.15
N SER A 241 -40.52 -23.24 7.61
CA SER A 241 -39.98 -24.44 6.98
C SER A 241 -40.88 -24.99 5.87
N CYS A 242 -40.25 -25.76 4.99
CA CYS A 242 -40.77 -26.46 3.82
C CYS A 242 -41.92 -27.44 4.08
N SER A 243 -42.78 -27.67 3.08
CA SER A 243 -42.86 -28.96 2.34
C SER A 243 -44.20 -29.12 1.58
N SER A 244 -44.20 -30.11 0.66
CA SER A 244 -45.27 -30.64 -0.19
C SER A 244 -45.24 -30.12 -1.64
N THR A 245 -44.55 -30.77 -2.61
CA THR A 245 -45.02 -31.93 -3.44
C THR A 245 -46.39 -31.63 -4.09
N ASP A 246 -46.64 -31.75 -5.40
CA ASP A 246 -46.20 -32.82 -6.31
C ASP A 246 -46.74 -32.59 -7.76
N VAL A 247 -46.05 -33.15 -8.78
CA VAL A 247 -46.49 -33.54 -10.16
C VAL A 247 -47.07 -32.46 -11.15
N MET A 248 -46.81 -32.40 -12.47
CA MET A 248 -46.41 -33.36 -13.50
C MET A 248 -45.58 -32.72 -14.66
N ASN A 249 -44.73 -33.57 -15.25
CA ASN A 249 -43.96 -33.41 -16.49
C ASN A 249 -44.79 -33.05 -17.74
N LEU A 250 -44.18 -32.31 -18.68
CA LEU A 250 -44.22 -32.58 -20.13
C LEU A 250 -42.89 -32.09 -20.76
N ARG A 251 -42.25 -32.99 -21.53
CA ARG A 251 -40.88 -32.94 -22.08
C ARG A 251 -40.83 -32.44 -23.54
N PRO A 252 -39.62 -32.22 -24.13
CA PRO A 252 -39.33 -31.18 -25.13
C PRO A 252 -39.00 -31.69 -26.55
N GLY A 253 -38.77 -30.77 -27.49
CA GLY A 253 -38.19 -31.02 -28.83
C GLY A 253 -37.11 -29.98 -29.24
N PRO A 254 -36.16 -30.30 -30.16
CA PRO A 254 -34.73 -30.00 -29.99
C PRO A 254 -34.14 -29.12 -31.14
N PRO A 255 -32.80 -29.00 -31.37
CA PRO A 255 -32.08 -27.72 -31.31
C PRO A 255 -31.54 -27.23 -32.69
N ARG A 256 -31.12 -25.97 -32.78
CA ARG A 256 -30.26 -25.46 -33.87
C ARG A 256 -29.02 -24.75 -33.33
N GLN A 257 -27.94 -24.95 -34.08
CA GLN A 257 -26.54 -24.77 -33.72
C GLN A 257 -26.13 -23.31 -33.46
N GLY A 258 -25.32 -23.09 -32.43
CA GLY A 258 -24.63 -21.84 -32.15
C GLY A 258 -23.62 -22.03 -31.02
N VAL A 259 -22.33 -22.07 -31.36
CA VAL A 259 -21.22 -22.26 -30.43
C VAL A 259 -21.06 -20.99 -29.59
N MET A 260 -21.37 -21.06 -28.29
CA MET A 260 -20.92 -20.07 -27.30
C MET A 260 -20.47 -20.77 -26.02
N VAL A 261 -19.27 -20.41 -25.58
CA VAL A 261 -18.58 -20.88 -24.39
C VAL A 261 -19.40 -20.50 -23.16
N ALA A 262 -20.04 -21.49 -22.52
CA ALA A 262 -20.75 -21.28 -21.27
C ALA A 262 -19.76 -21.29 -20.09
N HIS A 263 -19.47 -20.12 -19.53
CA HIS A 263 -18.93 -20.02 -18.17
C HIS A 263 -19.97 -20.55 -17.19
N LYS A 264 -19.79 -21.79 -16.74
CA LYS A 264 -20.61 -22.42 -15.72
C LYS A 264 -20.39 -21.68 -14.41
N ARG A 265 -21.37 -20.87 -13.98
CA ARG A 265 -21.41 -20.25 -12.64
C ARG A 265 -21.37 -21.37 -11.60
N THR A 266 -20.21 -21.61 -11.00
CA THR A 266 -20.06 -22.47 -9.82
C THR A 266 -20.82 -21.82 -8.68
N SER A 267 -21.92 -22.46 -8.24
CA SER A 267 -22.73 -21.99 -7.13
C SER A 267 -21.87 -21.86 -5.85
N GLN A 268 -22.11 -20.82 -5.04
CA GLN A 268 -21.38 -20.51 -3.81
C GLN A 268 -21.25 -21.71 -2.84
N ARG A 269 -22.14 -22.70 -2.94
CA ARG A 269 -22.11 -23.95 -2.16
C ARG A 269 -20.86 -24.82 -2.45
N GLU A 270 -20.34 -24.76 -3.67
CA GLU A 270 -19.15 -25.50 -4.09
C GLU A 270 -17.85 -24.84 -3.57
N LEU A 271 -17.83 -23.50 -3.48
CA LEU A 271 -16.73 -22.73 -2.88
C LEU A 271 -16.61 -23.00 -1.36
N LEU A 272 -17.74 -23.06 -0.64
CA LEU A 272 -17.74 -23.33 0.81
C LEU A 272 -17.31 -24.76 1.15
N SER A 273 -17.58 -25.74 0.28
CA SER A 273 -17.19 -27.14 0.51
C SER A 273 -15.68 -27.40 0.47
N ARG A 274 -14.89 -26.53 -0.19
CA ARG A 274 -13.43 -26.65 -0.25
C ARG A 274 -12.71 -26.11 0.98
N ILE A 275 -13.38 -25.29 1.79
CA ILE A 275 -12.80 -24.67 2.99
C ILE A 275 -12.76 -25.66 4.16
N VAL A 276 -13.63 -26.69 4.14
CA VAL A 276 -13.75 -27.71 5.21
C VAL A 276 -13.23 -29.06 4.71
N ALA A 277 -11.94 -29.14 4.37
CA ALA A 277 -11.26 -30.42 4.16
C ALA A 277 -10.39 -30.75 5.38
N VAL A 278 -10.91 -31.60 6.27
CA VAL A 278 -10.16 -32.18 7.39
C VAL A 278 -9.02 -33.03 6.83
N LYS A 279 -7.78 -32.57 7.00
CA LYS A 279 -6.58 -33.23 6.50
C LYS A 279 -6.28 -34.47 7.34
N LYS A 280 -6.68 -35.65 6.86
CA LYS A 280 -6.32 -36.95 7.45
C LYS A 280 -4.80 -37.16 7.28
N GLN A 281 -4.09 -37.33 8.39
CA GLN A 281 -2.64 -37.49 8.42
C GLN A 281 -2.21 -38.79 7.71
N MET A 282 -1.35 -38.69 6.71
CA MET A 282 -0.55 -39.81 6.22
C MET A 282 0.93 -39.52 6.49
N LYS A 283 1.52 -40.36 7.35
CA LYS A 283 2.96 -40.47 7.62
C LYS A 283 3.68 -40.92 6.35
N LYS A 284 4.77 -40.26 5.96
CA LYS A 284 5.97 -40.89 5.36
C LYS A 284 7.13 -39.90 5.17
N ASN A 285 8.19 -40.18 5.94
CA ASN A 285 9.64 -40.12 5.64
C ASN A 285 10.33 -38.78 5.32
N LYS A 286 11.16 -38.32 6.28
CA LYS A 286 12.22 -37.32 6.13
C LYS A 286 13.41 -37.89 5.33
N PRO A 287 14.08 -37.11 4.47
CA PRO A 287 15.48 -37.34 4.15
C PRO A 287 16.42 -36.52 5.05
N VAL A 288 17.63 -37.06 5.16
CA VAL A 288 18.71 -36.77 6.11
C VAL A 288 19.42 -35.44 5.80
N ILE A 289 19.77 -34.70 6.85
CA ILE A 289 20.68 -33.55 6.81
C ILE A 289 22.11 -34.10 6.84
N ILE A 290 22.89 -33.85 5.79
CA ILE A 290 24.34 -34.07 5.81
C ILE A 290 24.97 -32.77 6.31
N LYS A 291 25.52 -32.82 7.53
CA LYS A 291 26.45 -31.83 8.06
C LYS A 291 27.84 -32.21 7.56
N THR A 292 28.53 -31.32 6.88
CA THR A 292 29.98 -31.40 6.70
C THR A 292 30.62 -30.40 7.67
N GLU A 293 31.21 -30.96 8.72
CA GLU A 293 32.15 -30.32 9.62
C GLU A 293 33.45 -30.02 8.85
N ILE A 294 33.96 -28.80 8.94
CA ILE A 294 35.36 -28.51 8.64
C ILE A 294 35.99 -28.13 9.98
N GLN A 295 36.96 -28.94 10.37
CA GLN A 295 37.68 -28.90 11.63
C GLN A 295 38.60 -27.67 11.70
N ASP A 296 38.49 -26.95 12.82
CA ASP A 296 39.48 -25.99 13.28
C ASP A 296 40.80 -26.70 13.62
N ALA A 297 41.91 -26.16 13.13
CA ALA A 297 43.24 -26.43 13.64
C ALA A 297 43.77 -25.15 14.30
N THR A 298 43.58 -25.10 15.62
CA THR A 298 44.21 -24.18 16.56
C THR A 298 45.71 -24.44 16.64
N ASN A 299 46.51 -23.37 16.53
CA ASN A 299 47.84 -23.27 17.13
C ASN A 299 47.98 -21.85 17.70
N SER A 300 47.63 -21.71 18.98
CA SER A 300 48.16 -20.71 19.92
C SER A 300 49.59 -21.15 20.32
N PRO A 301 50.48 -20.33 20.96
CA PRO A 301 50.08 -19.41 22.02
C PRO A 301 50.95 -18.14 22.27
N GLU A 302 50.48 -17.41 23.29
CA GLU A 302 51.25 -16.76 24.38
C GLU A 302 51.60 -15.25 24.35
N ASN A 303 51.28 -14.66 25.53
CA ASN A 303 51.70 -13.41 26.18
C ASN A 303 51.08 -12.08 25.75
N SER A 304 50.69 -11.15 26.64
CA SER A 304 50.38 -11.08 28.09
C SER A 304 50.15 -9.60 28.43
N GLN A 305 49.33 -9.35 29.46
CA GLN A 305 49.20 -8.11 30.27
C GLN A 305 48.51 -6.88 29.64
N GLU A 306 47.27 -6.54 30.02
CA GLU A 306 46.81 -5.85 31.27
C GLU A 306 47.14 -4.35 31.31
N HIS A 307 46.13 -3.48 31.09
CA HIS A 307 45.59 -2.63 32.16
C HIS A 307 44.35 -1.81 31.72
N SER A 308 43.33 -1.94 32.56
CA SER A 308 42.12 -1.14 32.72
C SER A 308 42.34 0.38 32.83
N THR A 309 41.45 1.19 32.27
CA THR A 309 40.62 2.14 33.07
C THR A 309 39.49 2.75 32.23
N SER A 310 38.29 2.55 32.75
CA SER A 310 37.00 3.15 32.42
C SER A 310 36.96 4.66 32.69
N LYS A 311 36.44 5.45 31.74
CA LYS A 311 35.70 6.70 32.03
C LYS A 311 34.54 6.89 31.04
N GLN A 312 33.37 7.02 31.65
CA GLN A 312 32.07 7.38 31.10
C GLN A 312 32.13 8.75 30.43
N PHE A 313 31.38 8.96 29.34
CA PHE A 313 30.76 10.26 29.04
C PHE A 313 29.51 10.08 28.16
N GLU A 314 28.39 10.07 28.88
CA GLU A 314 27.13 10.79 28.64
C GLU A 314 26.62 10.93 27.19
N THR A 315 25.62 10.10 26.89
CA THR A 315 24.62 10.29 25.84
C THR A 315 23.67 11.42 26.21
N HIS A 316 23.72 12.54 25.48
CA HIS A 316 22.65 13.54 25.48
C HIS A 316 21.50 13.08 24.58
N ASN A 317 20.47 12.52 25.21
CA ASN A 317 19.12 12.45 24.68
C ASN A 317 18.60 13.88 24.44
N ARG A 318 18.19 14.18 23.20
CA ARG A 318 17.29 15.31 22.92
C ARG A 318 16.00 14.76 22.32
N GLU A 319 14.98 14.78 23.18
CA GLU A 319 13.58 14.67 22.83
C GLU A 319 13.25 15.56 21.62
N SER A 320 12.63 14.96 20.61
CA SER A 320 11.78 15.67 19.66
C SER A 320 10.42 14.99 19.69
N GLN A 321 9.43 15.76 20.14
CA GLN A 321 8.04 15.35 20.33
C GLN A 321 7.34 15.02 19.00
N PRO A 322 6.32 14.16 19.01
CA PRO A 322 5.60 13.79 17.80
C PRO A 322 4.56 14.86 17.44
N ILE A 323 4.65 15.40 16.23
CA ILE A 323 3.61 16.26 15.65
C ILE A 323 2.51 15.35 15.09
N SER A 324 1.29 15.56 15.59
CA SER A 324 0.05 14.88 15.23
C SER A 324 -0.39 15.18 13.79
N PRO A 325 -1.09 14.24 13.11
CA PRO A 325 -1.64 14.49 11.79
C PRO A 325 -3.08 15.02 11.90
N THR A 326 -3.30 16.27 11.51
CA THR A 326 -4.60 16.79 11.10
C THR A 326 -4.68 16.72 9.57
N SER A 327 -5.59 15.94 8.98
CA SER A 327 -6.90 16.43 8.52
C SER A 327 -6.73 17.73 7.71
N THR A 328 -6.84 17.81 6.38
CA THR A 328 -7.94 17.38 5.53
C THR A 328 -7.62 17.74 4.06
N LEU A 329 -7.95 16.85 3.13
CA LEU A 329 -8.50 17.10 1.78
C LEU A 329 -7.96 18.33 1.00
N SER A 330 -7.00 18.18 0.05
CA SER A 330 -6.72 19.11 -1.08
C SER A 330 -5.60 18.65 -2.04
N ALA A 331 -5.48 17.36 -2.41
CA ALA A 331 -4.34 16.85 -3.20
C ALA A 331 -4.68 16.25 -4.57
N LEU A 332 -5.81 16.64 -5.18
CA LEU A 332 -6.28 16.10 -6.48
C LEU A 332 -6.61 17.18 -7.53
N GLN A 333 -5.92 18.32 -7.48
CA GLN A 333 -5.93 19.33 -8.53
C GLN A 333 -4.49 19.60 -8.99
N GLY A 334 -4.03 18.91 -10.04
CA GLY A 334 -2.67 19.13 -10.55
C GLY A 334 -2.30 18.36 -11.82
N LEU A 335 -3.26 17.71 -12.49
CA LEU A 335 -3.02 16.90 -13.69
C LEU A 335 -4.06 17.23 -14.77
N ALA A 336 -4.03 18.46 -15.25
CA ALA A 336 -4.61 18.87 -16.52
C ALA A 336 -3.91 20.18 -16.88
N ASP A 337 -3.09 20.17 -17.93
CA ASP A 337 -2.63 21.32 -18.74
C ASP A 337 -1.24 21.04 -19.32
N TYR A 338 -1.13 20.10 -20.26
CA TYR A 338 0.01 20.04 -21.20
C TYR A 338 -0.41 19.32 -22.48
N CYS A 339 -1.26 19.97 -23.28
CA CYS A 339 -1.44 19.63 -24.70
C CYS A 339 -2.12 20.81 -25.42
N SER A 340 -1.32 21.62 -26.13
CA SER A 340 -1.79 22.42 -27.26
C SER A 340 -0.57 22.89 -28.05
N ASP A 341 -0.23 22.12 -29.08
CA ASP A 341 0.54 22.60 -30.23
C ASP A 341 -0.29 23.66 -30.96
N SER A 342 0.27 24.85 -31.18
CA SER A 342 -0.27 25.79 -32.16
C SER A 342 0.86 26.44 -32.94
N SER A 343 0.90 26.06 -34.21
CA SER A 343 1.65 26.65 -35.31
C SER A 343 1.06 28.01 -35.72
N SER A 344 1.86 29.08 -35.77
CA SER A 344 1.83 30.15 -36.80
C SER A 344 2.93 31.19 -36.56
N ASP A 345 3.99 31.16 -37.37
CA ASP A 345 4.49 32.27 -38.21
C ASP A 345 5.72 31.80 -39.02
#